data_AF-A0ABD4UYK7-F1
#
_entry.id   AF-A0ABD4UYK7-F1
#
_cell.length_a   1.000
_cell.length_b   1.000
_cell.length_c   1.000
_cell.angle_alpha   90.00
_cell.angle_beta   90.00
_cell.angle_gamma   90.00
#
_symmetry.space_group_name_H-M   'P 1'
#
loop_
_entity.id
_entity.type
_entity.pdbx_description
1 polymer ?
#
loop_
_entity_poly.entity_id
_entity_poly.type
_entity_poly.pdbx_seq_one_letter_code
_entity_poly.pdbx_strand_id
1 'polypeptide(L)'
;MRNAMGIKDRHTDATPLGGAAPLGPLPPPGPNARSRLDRGVTVVELHGTVDLNVIPDIRVHTDAASAYRGSRVVVDLRPVEFLDCSALGVLCRTRRRVIEREGRLALVCVRPWHLRILRAAGLGPHFEVLTTVEEAIRHTTTANGN
;
A
#
# COMPACT_ATOMS: atom_id res chain seq x y z
N MET A 1 10.38 28.10 58.70
CA MET A 1 10.68 26.66 58.49
C MET A 1 10.69 26.38 56.99
N ARG A 2 11.87 26.05 56.43
CA ARG A 2 12.18 25.07 55.35
C ARG A 2 11.38 25.16 54.02
N ASN A 3 12.03 25.55 52.91
CA ASN A 3 12.56 24.70 51.81
C ASN A 3 11.47 23.95 51.01
N ALA A 4 11.47 23.76 49.68
CA ALA A 4 12.41 24.01 48.59
C ALA A 4 11.69 23.82 47.23
N MET A 5 12.24 24.42 46.17
CA MET A 5 12.61 23.83 44.86
C MET A 5 11.68 22.76 44.20
N GLY A 6 11.22 23.05 42.97
CA GLY A 6 10.59 22.05 42.12
C GLY A 6 10.26 22.53 40.70
N ILE A 7 11.29 22.87 39.92
CA ILE A 7 11.22 22.82 38.45
C ILE A 7 10.93 21.38 38.03
N LYS A 8 9.91 21.16 37.21
CA LYS A 8 9.66 20.00 36.30
C LYS A 8 8.15 19.98 35.99
N ASP A 9 7.63 19.79 34.79
CA ASP A 9 8.19 19.34 33.53
C ASP A 9 7.29 19.91 32.42
N ARG A 10 7.91 20.32 31.32
CA ARG A 10 7.21 20.47 30.05
C ARG A 10 6.72 19.09 29.67
N HIS A 11 5.45 18.79 29.90
CA HIS A 11 4.83 17.66 29.22
C HIS A 11 4.66 18.11 27.76
N THR A 12 5.67 17.78 26.95
CA THR A 12 5.53 17.60 25.52
C THR A 12 4.39 16.62 25.32
N ASP A 13 3.20 17.15 25.06
CA ASP A 13 2.10 16.32 24.60
C ASP A 13 2.52 15.79 23.23
N ALA A 14 2.90 14.52 23.22
CA ALA A 14 3.27 13.81 22.03
C ALA A 14 2.01 13.70 21.19
N THR A 15 1.90 14.53 20.15
CA THR A 15 0.94 14.35 19.07
C THR A 15 0.90 12.88 18.70
N PRO A 16 -0.25 12.20 18.78
CA PRO A 16 -0.31 10.77 18.50
C PRO A 16 0.16 10.56 17.06
N LEU A 17 1.22 9.76 16.92
CA LEU A 17 1.71 9.25 15.64
C LEU A 17 0.50 8.83 14.81
N GLY A 18 0.30 9.52 13.68
CA GLY A 18 -0.90 9.51 12.86
C GLY A 18 -1.62 8.16 12.86
N GLY A 19 -2.71 8.10 13.62
CA GLY A 19 -3.62 6.97 13.61
C GLY A 19 -4.08 6.76 12.17
N ALA A 20 -3.82 5.57 11.63
CA ALA A 20 -4.41 5.14 10.38
C ALA A 20 -5.90 5.45 10.47
N ALA A 21 -6.40 6.33 9.59
CA ALA A 21 -7.82 6.61 9.50
C ALA A 21 -8.57 5.27 9.46
N PRO A 22 -9.73 5.14 10.13
CA PRO A 22 -10.46 3.88 10.17
C PRO A 22 -10.74 3.46 8.73
N LEU A 23 -9.99 2.46 8.29
CA LEU A 23 -10.21 1.83 7.00
C LEU A 23 -11.61 1.22 7.09
N GLY A 24 -12.48 1.59 6.16
CA GLY A 24 -13.76 0.91 5.98
C GLY A 24 -13.56 -0.60 5.79
N PRO A 25 -14.64 -1.39 5.89
CA PRO A 25 -14.53 -2.84 5.79
C PRO A 25 -13.83 -3.22 4.48
N LEU A 26 -12.78 -4.01 4.57
CA LEU A 26 -12.13 -4.59 3.40
C LEU A 26 -13.10 -5.58 2.75
N PRO A 27 -13.13 -5.65 1.41
CA PRO A 27 -13.97 -6.61 0.70
C PRO A 27 -13.59 -8.06 1.04
N PRO A 28 -14.57 -8.99 0.99
CA PRO A 28 -14.29 -10.41 1.18
C PRO A 28 -13.29 -10.92 0.13
N PRO A 29 -12.50 -11.96 0.44
CA PRO A 29 -11.55 -12.52 -0.51
C PRO A 29 -12.27 -13.08 -1.74
N GLY A 30 -11.83 -12.67 -2.92
CA GLY A 30 -12.23 -13.24 -4.20
C GLY A 30 -11.21 -14.27 -4.72
N PRO A 31 -11.46 -14.86 -5.89
CA PRO A 31 -10.57 -15.85 -6.51
C PRO A 31 -9.23 -15.27 -6.95
N ASN A 32 -9.20 -14.00 -7.38
CA ASN A 32 -8.01 -13.33 -7.93
C ASN A 32 -7.48 -12.19 -7.05
N ALA A 33 -8.16 -11.87 -5.95
CA ALA A 33 -7.77 -10.78 -5.07
C ALA A 33 -8.18 -11.05 -3.62
N ARG A 34 -7.30 -10.68 -2.70
CA ARG A 34 -7.57 -10.62 -1.26
C ARG A 34 -6.97 -9.36 -0.69
N SER A 35 -7.68 -8.71 0.22
CA SER A 35 -7.12 -7.59 1.00
C SER A 35 -7.04 -7.94 2.48
N ARG A 36 -5.99 -7.48 3.15
CA ARG A 36 -5.87 -7.55 4.60
C ARG A 36 -5.20 -6.29 5.14
N LEU A 37 -5.47 -5.97 6.39
CA LEU A 37 -4.80 -4.91 7.13
C LEU A 37 -3.65 -5.51 7.96
N ASP A 38 -2.45 -4.96 7.81
CA ASP A 38 -1.26 -5.36 8.57
C ASP A 38 -0.49 -4.10 9.00
N ARG A 39 -0.36 -3.87 10.32
CA ARG A 39 0.35 -2.71 10.90
C ARG A 39 -0.04 -1.36 10.28
N GLY A 40 -1.34 -1.16 10.01
CA GLY A 40 -1.86 0.08 9.41
C GLY A 40 -1.59 0.22 7.90
N VAL A 41 -1.14 -0.85 7.25
CA VAL A 41 -0.92 -0.94 5.80
C VAL A 41 -1.91 -1.93 5.20
N THR A 42 -2.61 -1.54 4.14
CA THR A 42 -3.48 -2.46 3.40
C THR A 42 -2.65 -3.24 2.40
N VAL A 43 -2.57 -4.56 2.58
CA VAL A 43 -1.95 -5.47 1.62
C VAL A 43 -3.02 -6.03 0.71
N VAL A 44 -2.90 -5.76 -0.59
CA VAL A 44 -3.74 -6.32 -1.66
C VAL A 44 -2.93 -7.40 -2.37
N GLU A 45 -3.33 -8.64 -2.21
CA GLU A 45 -2.70 -9.80 -2.83
C GLU A 45 -3.49 -10.17 -4.08
N LEU A 46 -2.81 -10.25 -5.23
CA LEU A 46 -3.40 -10.65 -6.51
C LEU A 46 -2.96 -12.07 -6.88
N HIS A 47 -3.84 -12.84 -7.49
CA HIS A 47 -3.62 -14.27 -7.77
C HIS A 47 -3.97 -14.65 -9.21
N GLY A 48 -3.24 -15.63 -9.74
CA GLY A 48 -3.54 -16.29 -11.01
C GLY A 48 -3.38 -15.34 -12.21
N THR A 49 -4.28 -15.49 -13.19
CA THR A 49 -4.32 -14.64 -14.39
C THR A 49 -5.02 -13.33 -14.09
N VAL A 50 -4.29 -12.22 -14.23
CA VAL A 50 -4.84 -10.87 -14.09
C VAL A 50 -4.98 -10.25 -15.48
N ASP A 51 -6.18 -10.42 -16.04
CA ASP A 51 -6.61 -9.84 -17.32
C ASP A 51 -7.91 -9.03 -17.15
N LEU A 52 -8.41 -8.48 -18.26
CA LEU A 52 -9.64 -7.67 -18.31
C LEU A 52 -10.84 -8.30 -17.57
N ASN A 53 -10.98 -9.63 -17.54
CA ASN A 53 -12.15 -10.31 -16.98
C ASN A 53 -12.22 -10.18 -15.45
N VAL A 54 -11.06 -10.14 -14.78
CA VAL A 54 -10.97 -10.10 -13.31
C VAL A 54 -10.76 -8.69 -12.76
N ILE A 55 -10.60 -7.69 -13.65
CA ILE A 55 -10.41 -6.28 -13.26
C ILE A 55 -11.53 -5.74 -12.38
N PRO A 56 -12.83 -6.01 -12.62
CA PRO A 56 -13.89 -5.51 -11.75
C PRO A 56 -13.68 -5.93 -10.28
N ASP A 57 -13.34 -7.19 -10.04
CA ASP A 57 -13.11 -7.74 -8.70
C ASP A 57 -11.86 -7.11 -8.06
N ILE A 58 -10.75 -7.06 -8.79
CA ILE A 58 -9.50 -6.43 -8.33
C ILE A 58 -9.71 -4.95 -7.99
N ARG A 59 -10.57 -4.25 -8.74
CA ARG A 59 -10.89 -2.85 -8.47
C ARG A 59 -11.60 -2.67 -7.14
N VAL A 60 -12.46 -3.60 -6.70
CA VAL A 60 -13.08 -3.52 -5.37
C VAL A 60 -12.01 -3.47 -4.29
N HIS A 61 -11.01 -4.35 -4.37
CA HIS A 61 -9.90 -4.42 -3.43
C HIS A 61 -8.99 -3.19 -3.47
N THR A 62 -8.57 -2.77 -4.66
CA THR A 62 -7.66 -1.62 -4.82
C THR A 62 -8.34 -0.28 -4.53
N ASP A 63 -9.65 -0.16 -4.78
CA ASP A 63 -10.43 1.04 -4.45
C ASP A 63 -10.67 1.18 -2.95
N ALA A 64 -10.93 0.06 -2.25
CA ALA A 64 -11.01 0.04 -0.79
C ALA A 64 -9.66 0.41 -0.15
N ALA A 65 -8.56 -0.18 -0.65
CA ALA A 65 -7.21 0.08 -0.14
C ALA A 65 -6.75 1.53 -0.35
N SER A 66 -7.27 2.22 -1.38
CA SER A 66 -6.91 3.60 -1.73
C SER A 66 -8.03 4.62 -1.45
N ALA A 67 -8.97 4.28 -0.56
CA ALA A 67 -10.14 5.12 -0.29
C ALA A 67 -9.80 6.40 0.49
N TYR A 68 -8.84 6.31 1.43
CA TYR A 68 -8.62 7.35 2.45
C TYR A 68 -7.34 8.18 2.21
N ARG A 69 -7.30 9.39 2.78
CA ARG A 69 -6.09 10.20 2.83
C ARG A 69 -5.02 9.51 3.68
N GLY A 70 -3.78 9.53 3.23
CA GLY A 70 -2.65 8.87 3.90
C GLY A 70 -2.66 7.33 3.79
N SER A 71 -3.48 6.75 2.90
CA SER A 71 -3.54 5.29 2.73
C SER A 71 -2.16 4.71 2.40
N ARG A 72 -1.76 3.69 3.16
CA ARG A 72 -0.55 2.91 2.89
C ARG A 72 -0.96 1.60 2.26
N VAL A 73 -0.51 1.38 1.03
CA VAL A 73 -0.94 0.24 0.22
C VAL A 73 0.28 -0.54 -0.24
N VAL A 74 0.18 -1.86 -0.14
CA VAL A 74 1.13 -2.80 -0.74
C VAL A 74 0.35 -3.69 -1.69
N VAL A 75 0.77 -3.80 -2.94
CA VAL A 75 0.18 -4.76 -3.89
C VAL A 75 1.16 -5.90 -4.10
N ASP A 76 0.76 -7.11 -3.75
CA ASP A 76 1.57 -8.32 -3.89
C ASP A 76 1.25 -9.03 -5.20
N LEU A 77 2.22 -9.03 -6.12
CA LEU A 77 2.16 -9.66 -7.43
C LEU A 77 2.92 -11.00 -7.47
N ARG A 78 3.46 -11.49 -6.35
CA ARG A 78 4.19 -12.77 -6.30
C ARG A 78 3.30 -13.96 -6.72
N PRO A 79 2.02 -14.04 -6.28
CA PRO A 79 1.12 -15.13 -6.66
C PRO A 79 0.48 -14.96 -8.05
N VAL A 80 0.74 -13.85 -8.74
CA VAL A 80 0.25 -13.62 -10.10
C VAL A 80 1.03 -14.49 -11.08
N GLU A 81 0.33 -15.07 -12.04
CA GLU A 81 0.88 -15.91 -13.10
C GLU A 81 0.98 -15.15 -14.43
N PHE A 82 0.05 -14.23 -14.67
CA PHE A 82 -0.03 -13.43 -15.89
C PHE A 82 -0.58 -12.03 -15.63
N LEU A 83 -0.05 -11.03 -16.35
CA LEU A 83 -0.47 -9.62 -16.32
C LEU A 83 -0.63 -9.11 -17.75
N ASP A 84 -1.78 -8.55 -18.08
CA ASP A 84 -2.02 -7.81 -19.33
C ASP A 84 -1.96 -6.28 -19.12
N CYS A 85 -2.27 -5.54 -20.19
CA CYS A 85 -2.35 -4.08 -20.16
C CYS A 85 -3.44 -3.57 -19.19
N SER A 86 -4.52 -4.33 -19.01
CA SER A 86 -5.63 -3.99 -18.11
C SER A 86 -5.16 -4.01 -16.66
N ALA A 87 -4.34 -5.01 -16.29
CA ALA A 87 -3.70 -5.09 -14.98
C ALA A 87 -2.82 -3.86 -14.70
N LEU A 88 -2.00 -3.47 -15.68
CA LEU A 88 -1.16 -2.27 -15.56
C LEU A 88 -2.00 -1.00 -15.38
N GLY A 89 -3.12 -0.89 -16.10
CA GLY A 89 -4.08 0.20 -15.93
C GLY A 89 -4.61 0.33 -14.51
N VAL A 90 -4.93 -0.81 -13.86
CA VAL A 90 -5.35 -0.83 -12.46
C VAL A 90 -4.24 -0.40 -11.51
N LEU A 91 -3.01 -0.87 -11.71
CA LEU A 91 -1.87 -0.46 -10.89
C LEU A 91 -1.63 1.05 -10.99
N CYS A 92 -1.64 1.59 -12.21
CA CYS A 92 -1.49 3.03 -12.46
C CYS A 92 -2.59 3.85 -11.81
N ARG A 93 -3.86 3.42 -11.95
CA ARG A 93 -4.99 4.09 -11.32
C ARG A 93 -4.90 4.05 -9.80
N THR A 94 -4.53 2.91 -9.22
CA THR A 94 -4.36 2.75 -7.78
C THR A 94 -3.27 3.69 -7.26
N ARG A 95 -2.11 3.71 -7.93
CA ARG A 95 -1.01 4.62 -7.60
C ARG A 95 -1.45 6.08 -7.63
N ARG A 96 -2.07 6.50 -8.73
CA ARG A 96 -2.58 7.86 -8.90
C ARG A 96 -3.50 8.25 -7.74
N ARG A 97 -4.48 7.40 -7.43
CA ARG A 97 -5.43 7.61 -6.33
C ARG A 97 -4.77 7.73 -4.96
N VAL A 98 -3.74 6.92 -4.71
CA VAL A 98 -2.98 6.92 -3.46
C VAL A 98 -2.17 8.22 -3.34
N ILE A 99 -1.48 8.64 -4.40
CA ILE A 99 -0.68 9.88 -4.41
C ILE A 99 -1.56 11.12 -4.28
N GLU A 100 -2.67 11.20 -5.03
CA GLU A 100 -3.65 12.29 -4.92
C GLU A 100 -4.23 12.44 -3.51
N ARG A 101 -4.16 11.36 -2.72
CA ARG A 101 -4.60 11.29 -1.33
C ARG A 101 -3.44 11.33 -0.33
N GLU A 102 -2.25 11.73 -0.75
CA GLU A 102 -1.05 11.84 0.10
C GLU A 102 -0.67 10.51 0.81
N GLY A 103 -1.05 9.39 0.19
CA GLY A 103 -0.71 8.05 0.64
C GLY A 103 0.58 7.54 0.02
N ARG A 104 0.86 6.25 0.27
CA ARG A 104 2.04 5.56 -0.26
C ARG A 104 1.66 4.20 -0.83
N LEU A 105 2.28 3.84 -1.95
CA LEU A 105 2.07 2.57 -2.63
C LEU A 105 3.43 1.91 -2.90
N ALA A 106 3.56 0.64 -2.54
CA ALA A 106 4.66 -0.22 -2.96
C ALA A 106 4.12 -1.46 -3.69
N LEU A 107 4.90 -2.00 -4.62
CA LEU A 107 4.63 -3.28 -5.29
C LEU A 107 5.59 -4.34 -4.77
N VAL A 108 5.09 -5.55 -4.58
CA VAL A 108 5.94 -6.73 -4.35
C VAL A 108 5.95 -7.55 -5.62
N CYS A 109 7.11 -7.66 -6.27
CA CYS A 109 7.23 -8.38 -7.53
C CYS A 109 8.61 -9.04 -7.64
N VAL A 110 8.62 -10.37 -7.85
CA VAL A 110 9.86 -11.17 -7.92
C VAL A 110 10.04 -11.87 -9.27
N ARG A 111 9.00 -11.93 -10.11
CA ARG A 111 9.04 -12.65 -11.38
C ARG A 111 9.74 -11.81 -12.46
N PRO A 112 10.82 -12.31 -13.10
CA PRO A 112 11.56 -11.54 -14.10
C PRO A 112 10.71 -11.03 -15.26
N TRP A 113 9.73 -11.83 -15.70
CA TRP A 113 8.81 -11.46 -16.78
C TRP A 113 7.93 -10.26 -16.40
N HIS A 114 7.35 -10.25 -15.19
CA HIS A 114 6.54 -9.13 -14.70
C HIS A 114 7.38 -7.86 -14.56
N LEU A 115 8.61 -7.97 -14.07
CA LEU A 115 9.55 -6.84 -14.01
C LEU A 115 9.91 -6.30 -15.40
N ARG A 116 9.98 -7.16 -16.43
CA ARG A 116 10.17 -6.72 -17.82
C ARG A 116 8.95 -5.99 -18.36
N ILE A 117 7.74 -6.48 -18.09
CA ILE A 117 6.50 -5.80 -18.47
C ILE A 117 6.42 -4.41 -17.83
N LEU A 118 6.65 -4.30 -16.52
CA LEU A 118 6.63 -3.01 -15.80
C LEU A 118 7.65 -2.02 -16.38
N ARG A 119 8.85 -2.50 -16.75
CA ARG A 119 9.88 -1.66 -17.39
C ARG A 119 9.48 -1.25 -18.81
N ALA A 120 8.99 -2.19 -19.62
CA ALA A 120 8.55 -1.91 -20.98
C ALA A 120 7.38 -0.93 -21.02
N ALA A 121 6.48 -0.99 -20.04
CA ALA A 121 5.38 -0.06 -19.87
C ALA A 121 5.79 1.30 -19.27
N GLY A 122 7.08 1.52 -19.00
CA GLY A 122 7.58 2.76 -18.38
C GLY A 122 7.18 2.93 -16.91
N LEU A 123 6.68 1.87 -16.26
CA LEU A 123 6.16 1.92 -14.89
C LEU A 123 7.22 1.72 -13.82
N GLY A 124 8.38 1.14 -14.17
CA GLY A 124 9.48 0.88 -13.23
C GLY A 124 9.82 2.08 -12.32
N PRO A 125 10.09 3.28 -12.86
CA PRO A 125 10.42 4.46 -12.06
C PRO A 125 9.26 5.02 -11.22
N HIS A 126 8.04 4.59 -11.49
CA HIS A 126 6.86 5.09 -10.80
C HIS A 126 6.52 4.25 -9.57
N PHE A 127 6.89 2.98 -9.53
CA PHE A 127 6.59 2.10 -8.41
C PHE A 127 7.82 1.77 -7.60
N GLU A 128 7.69 1.82 -6.28
CA GLU A 128 8.64 1.20 -5.36
C GLU A 128 8.44 -0.32 -5.43
N VAL A 129 9.29 -1.00 -6.19
CA VAL A 129 9.21 -2.46 -6.40
C VAL A 129 10.16 -3.18 -5.46
N LEU A 130 9.59 -3.98 -4.58
CA LEU A 130 10.29 -4.72 -3.53
C LEU A 130 10.07 -6.22 -3.69
N THR A 131 10.82 -7.02 -2.95
CA THR A 131 10.83 -8.48 -3.12
C THR A 131 9.94 -9.22 -2.12
N THR A 132 9.64 -8.58 -0.97
CA THR A 132 8.80 -9.17 0.08
C THR A 132 7.74 -8.19 0.58
N VAL A 133 6.63 -8.74 1.06
CA VAL A 133 5.56 -7.95 1.69
C VAL A 133 6.05 -7.28 2.98
N GLU A 134 6.89 -7.96 3.76
CA GLU A 134 7.44 -7.40 4.99
C GLU A 134 8.28 -6.14 4.72
N GLU A 135 9.16 -6.21 3.72
CA GLU A 135 9.96 -5.06 3.27
C GLU A 135 9.08 -3.91 2.78
N ALA A 136 8.03 -4.22 2.02
CA ALA A 136 7.08 -3.23 1.52
C ALA A 136 6.25 -2.56 2.62
N ILE A 137 5.84 -3.32 3.63
CA ILE A 137 5.16 -2.76 4.81
C ILE A 137 6.11 -1.82 5.54
N ARG A 138 7.35 -2.25 5.83
CA ARG A 138 8.34 -1.36 6.46
C ARG A 138 8.50 -0.09 5.65
N HIS A 139 8.82 -0.19 4.36
CA HIS A 139 9.04 0.95 3.46
C HIS A 139 7.88 1.96 3.46
N THR A 140 6.63 1.47 3.38
CA THR A 140 5.45 2.34 3.38
C THR A 140 5.21 3.00 4.75
N THR A 141 5.64 2.38 5.84
CA THR A 141 5.56 2.96 7.20
C THR A 141 6.69 3.94 7.52
N THR A 142 7.93 3.71 7.07
CA THR A 142 9.10 4.53 7.46
C THR A 142 9.22 5.87 6.74
N ALA A 143 8.62 6.06 5.57
CA ALA A 143 8.86 7.26 4.75
C ALA A 143 8.28 8.59 5.30
N ASN A 144 8.07 8.73 6.62
CA ASN A 144 7.91 10.04 7.26
C ASN A 144 9.29 10.70 7.39
N GLY A 145 9.70 11.44 6.36
CA GLY A 145 10.87 12.31 6.43
C GLY A 145 11.52 12.58 5.09
N ASN A 146 11.04 13.61 4.39
CA ASN A 146 11.84 14.82 4.18
C ASN A 146 10.92 15.99 3.84
#